data_AF-A0AAN6QQM1-F1
#
_entry.id   AF-A0AAN6QQM1-F1
#
_cell.length_a   1.000
_cell.length_b   1.000
_cell.length_c   1.000
_cell.angle_alpha   90.00
_cell.angle_beta   90.00
_cell.angle_gamma   90.00
#
_symmetry.space_group_name_H-M   'P 1'
#
loop_
_entity.id
_entity.type
_entity.pdbx_description
1 polymer ?
#
loop_
_entity_poly.entity_id
_entity_poly.type
_entity_poly.pdbx_seq_one_letter_code
_entity_poly.pdbx_strand_id
1 'polypeptide(L)'
;MTSTFDLTNLDRFAGTSTSIRRPREFAHFSYDDTHTLKPLSAESLSYYYPPLSGAPGVEDHRPDLSAGFKTFRQRDDSVDEHLDGLLDTLQAYEETLLGKVGGGEDEVEVANVRVTADVITWRGMMTKILTVAFDDFSDFEMNATCFQVRHNPYATTPKPG
;
A
#
# COMPACT_ATOMS: atom_id res chain seq x y z
N MET A 1 23.30 15.57 0.53
CA MET A 1 23.52 15.42 -0.92
C MET A 1 22.18 15.57 -1.59
N THR A 2 22.05 16.44 -2.58
CA THR A 2 20.82 16.61 -3.36
C THR A 2 21.03 15.98 -4.72
N SER A 3 20.17 15.05 -5.10
CA SER A 3 20.15 14.43 -6.44
C SER A 3 18.90 14.91 -7.16
N THR A 4 19.01 15.18 -8.46
CA THR A 4 17.89 15.61 -9.29
C THR A 4 17.64 14.57 -10.38
N PHE A 5 16.38 14.21 -10.57
CA PHE A 5 15.94 13.32 -11.64
C PHE A 5 15.03 14.11 -12.56
N ASP A 6 15.51 14.43 -13.77
CA ASP A 6 14.71 15.14 -14.77
C ASP A 6 13.59 14.22 -15.27
N LEU A 7 12.32 14.64 -15.16
CA LEU A 7 11.14 13.88 -15.59
C LEU A 7 10.56 14.35 -16.94
N THR A 8 11.07 15.46 -17.49
CA THR A 8 10.49 16.14 -18.66
C THR A 8 10.84 15.45 -19.99
N ASN A 9 11.98 14.76 -20.04
CA ASN A 9 12.37 13.99 -21.23
C ASN A 9 11.65 12.63 -21.26
N LEU A 10 10.43 12.62 -21.77
CA LEU A 10 9.61 11.40 -21.90
C LEU A 10 10.13 10.40 -22.93
N ASP A 11 10.86 10.88 -23.95
CA ASP A 11 11.38 10.04 -25.04
C ASP A 11 12.28 8.92 -24.53
N ARG A 12 13.01 9.14 -23.43
CA ARG A 12 13.85 8.10 -22.81
C ARG A 12 13.06 6.90 -22.27
N PHE A 13 11.77 7.08 -22.02
CA PHE A 13 10.88 6.02 -21.53
C PHE A 13 10.09 5.37 -22.68
N ALA A 14 10.03 6.00 -23.85
CA ALA A 14 9.28 5.51 -24.99
C ALA A 14 9.83 4.15 -25.47
N GLY A 15 8.93 3.19 -25.71
CA GLY A 15 9.29 1.86 -26.21
C GLY A 15 9.99 0.95 -25.20
N THR A 16 10.34 1.44 -24.00
CA THR A 16 10.92 0.62 -22.94
C THR A 16 9.79 -0.12 -22.21
N SER A 17 9.76 -1.45 -22.34
CA SER A 17 8.87 -2.29 -21.55
C SER A 17 9.62 -2.82 -20.34
N THR A 18 9.25 -2.36 -19.16
CA THR A 18 9.68 -2.98 -17.90
C THR A 18 8.78 -4.16 -17.57
N SER A 19 9.36 -5.26 -17.11
CA SER A 19 8.57 -6.39 -16.60
C SER A 19 7.88 -5.99 -15.30
N ILE A 20 6.56 -5.84 -15.34
CA ILE A 20 5.75 -5.64 -14.13
C ILE A 20 5.36 -7.02 -13.60
N ARG A 21 5.81 -7.34 -12.39
CA ARG A 21 5.40 -8.56 -11.70
C ARG A 21 3.91 -8.48 -11.36
N ARG A 22 3.17 -9.58 -11.58
CA ARG A 22 1.76 -9.67 -11.17
C ARG A 22 1.63 -9.46 -9.65
N PRO A 23 0.81 -8.51 -9.17
CA PRO A 23 0.57 -8.31 -7.75
C PRO A 23 0.01 -9.57 -7.09
N ARG A 24 0.43 -9.82 -5.84
CA ARG A 24 -0.10 -10.89 -4.99
C ARG A 24 -0.46 -10.30 -3.64
N GLU A 25 -1.69 -10.50 -3.21
CA GLU A 25 -2.10 -10.17 -1.84
C GLU A 25 -1.46 -11.17 -0.87
N PHE A 26 -0.98 -10.66 0.26
CA PHE A 26 -0.40 -11.48 1.33
C PHE A 26 -0.83 -11.04 2.74
N ALA A 27 -1.42 -9.85 2.88
CA ALA A 27 -1.98 -9.31 4.12
C ALA A 27 -3.10 -8.31 3.78
N HIS A 28 -3.94 -8.00 4.77
CA HIS A 28 -5.04 -7.04 4.68
C HIS A 28 -5.36 -6.51 6.08
N PHE A 29 -6.09 -5.39 6.15
CA PHE A 29 -6.59 -4.81 7.40
C PHE A 29 -7.90 -4.09 7.13
N SER A 30 -8.64 -3.79 8.20
CA SER A 30 -9.87 -3.02 8.17
C SER A 30 -9.80 -1.84 9.13
N TYR A 31 -10.57 -0.79 8.87
CA TYR A 31 -10.95 0.20 9.87
C TYR A 31 -12.43 0.02 10.19
N ASP A 32 -12.80 0.13 11.46
CA ASP A 32 -14.20 0.13 11.86
C ASP A 32 -14.85 1.52 11.73
N ASP A 33 -16.14 1.63 12.08
CA ASP A 33 -16.92 2.88 12.01
C ASP A 33 -16.38 4.02 12.90
N THR A 34 -15.48 3.69 13.84
CA THR A 34 -14.79 4.65 14.71
C THR A 34 -13.36 4.94 14.26
N HIS A 35 -13.00 4.49 13.05
CA HIS A 35 -11.67 4.62 12.48
C HIS A 35 -10.59 3.89 13.31
N THR A 36 -10.96 2.80 13.99
CA THR A 36 -10.00 1.96 14.72
C THR A 36 -9.45 0.88 13.80
N LEU A 37 -8.13 0.78 13.72
CA LEU A 37 -7.43 -0.24 12.93
C LEU A 37 -7.69 -1.65 13.47
N LYS A 38 -7.99 -2.57 12.57
CA LYS A 38 -8.11 -4.02 12.79
C LYS A 38 -7.11 -4.74 11.87
N PRO A 39 -5.87 -5.01 12.32
CA PRO A 39 -4.90 -5.76 11.54
C PRO A 39 -5.40 -7.16 11.22
N LEU A 40 -5.12 -7.64 10.01
CA LEU A 40 -5.51 -8.99 9.54
C LEU A 40 -7.03 -9.26 9.57
N SER A 41 -7.85 -8.21 9.52
CA SER A 41 -9.32 -8.30 9.48
C SER A 41 -9.86 -7.87 8.13
N ALA A 42 -10.87 -8.59 7.63
CA ALA A 42 -11.62 -8.30 6.41
C ALA A 42 -13.03 -7.73 6.70
N GLU A 43 -13.29 -7.24 7.91
CA GLU A 43 -14.60 -6.75 8.35
C GLU A 43 -15.12 -5.56 7.54
N SER A 44 -14.25 -4.71 6.99
CA SER A 44 -14.65 -3.58 6.13
C SER A 44 -14.87 -3.97 4.67
N LEU A 45 -14.64 -5.25 4.30
CA LEU A 45 -14.79 -5.71 2.92
C LEU A 45 -16.27 -5.71 2.50
N SER A 46 -16.57 -4.93 1.46
CA SER A 46 -17.90 -4.90 0.83
C SER A 46 -17.90 -5.70 -0.47
N TYR A 47 -19.03 -6.34 -0.77
CA TYR A 47 -19.21 -7.12 -1.99
C TYR A 47 -19.94 -6.31 -3.04
N TYR A 48 -19.42 -6.35 -4.27
CA TYR A 48 -20.12 -5.77 -5.40
C TYR A 48 -21.48 -6.46 -5.60
N TYR A 49 -22.55 -5.67 -5.58
CA TYR A 49 -23.90 -6.11 -5.91
C TYR A 49 -24.37 -5.35 -7.16
N PRO A 50 -24.56 -6.02 -8.31
CA PRO A 50 -24.95 -5.36 -9.54
C PRO A 50 -26.37 -4.78 -9.42
N PRO A 51 -26.67 -3.66 -10.11
CA PRO A 51 -28.02 -3.12 -10.16
C PRO A 51 -28.97 -4.11 -10.84
N LEU A 52 -30.22 -4.17 -10.39
CA LEU A 52 -31.28 -5.01 -10.98
C LEU A 52 -31.93 -4.36 -12.22
N SER A 53 -31.28 -3.38 -12.86
CA SER A 53 -31.83 -2.66 -14.00
C SER A 53 -32.14 -3.64 -15.15
N GLY A 54 -33.39 -3.62 -15.61
CA GLY A 54 -33.88 -4.50 -16.69
C GLY A 54 -34.45 -5.85 -16.24
N ALA A 55 -34.54 -6.13 -14.94
CA ALA A 55 -35.25 -7.31 -14.44
C ALA A 55 -36.78 -7.15 -14.61
N PRO A 56 -37.53 -8.21 -15.00
CA PRO A 56 -38.98 -8.14 -15.15
C PRO A 56 -39.68 -7.67 -13.87
N GLY A 57 -40.48 -6.61 -13.96
CA GLY A 57 -41.21 -6.06 -12.82
C GLY A 57 -40.41 -5.14 -11.89
N VAL A 58 -39.15 -4.82 -12.23
CA VAL A 58 -38.33 -3.86 -11.47
C VAL A 58 -38.35 -2.51 -12.21
N GLU A 59 -38.79 -1.46 -11.52
CA GLU A 59 -38.69 -0.10 -12.06
C GLU A 59 -37.22 0.33 -12.16
N ASP A 60 -36.87 0.99 -13.26
CA ASP A 60 -35.54 1.56 -13.46
C ASP A 60 -35.34 2.75 -12.51
N HIS A 61 -34.79 2.48 -11.32
CA HIS A 61 -34.50 3.50 -10.34
C HIS A 61 -33.04 3.94 -10.44
N ARG A 62 -32.83 5.23 -10.72
CA ARG A 62 -31.51 5.85 -10.62
C ARG A 62 -31.24 6.23 -9.16
N PRO A 63 -30.15 5.76 -8.54
CA PRO A 63 -29.84 6.10 -7.16
C PRO A 63 -29.59 7.60 -7.01
N ASP A 64 -30.25 8.23 -6.04
CA ASP A 64 -29.97 9.61 -5.65
C ASP A 64 -28.72 9.66 -4.74
N LEU A 65 -27.60 10.12 -5.31
CA LEU A 65 -26.33 10.25 -4.59
C LEU A 65 -26.32 11.41 -3.58
N SER A 66 -27.32 12.29 -3.58
CA SER A 66 -27.45 13.38 -2.61
C SER A 66 -28.25 12.97 -1.37
N ALA A 67 -29.00 11.87 -1.44
CA ALA A 67 -29.74 11.34 -0.30
C ALA A 67 -28.77 10.94 0.83
N GLY A 68 -29.04 11.42 2.06
CA GLY A 68 -28.19 11.12 3.22
C GLY A 68 -26.98 12.04 3.42
N PHE A 69 -26.82 13.10 2.62
CA PHE A 69 -25.72 14.08 2.80
C PHE A 69 -25.65 14.64 4.22
N LYS A 70 -26.80 14.91 4.86
CA LYS A 70 -26.86 15.44 6.24
C LYS A 70 -26.40 14.45 7.31
N THR A 71 -26.33 13.16 7.00
CA THR A 71 -25.87 12.11 7.90
C THR A 71 -24.46 11.63 7.56
N PHE A 72 -23.77 12.31 6.64
CA PHE A 72 -22.40 12.00 6.27
C PHE A 72 -21.47 12.13 7.49
N ARG A 73 -20.71 11.07 7.77
CA ARG A 73 -19.67 11.07 8.79
C ARG A 73 -18.33 11.24 8.09
N GLN A 74 -17.81 12.47 8.11
CA GLN A 74 -16.50 12.76 7.56
C GLN A 74 -15.41 12.24 8.50
N ARG A 75 -14.36 11.64 7.93
CA ARG A 75 -13.16 11.28 8.68
C ARG A 75 -12.48 12.53 9.22
N ASP A 76 -11.91 12.43 10.41
CA ASP A 76 -11.04 13.48 10.94
C ASP A 76 -9.68 13.41 10.21
N ASP A 77 -9.44 14.37 9.32
CA ASP A 77 -8.21 14.46 8.53
C ASP A 77 -7.11 15.31 9.22
N SER A 78 -7.30 15.69 10.50
CA SER A 78 -6.29 16.43 11.27
C SER A 78 -5.14 15.54 11.78
N VAL A 79 -5.33 14.22 11.80
CA VAL A 79 -4.34 13.24 12.24
C VAL A 79 -3.60 12.69 11.03
N ASP A 80 -2.27 12.85 11.01
CA ASP A 80 -1.43 12.27 9.97
C ASP A 80 -1.07 10.82 10.33
N GLU A 81 -1.70 9.88 9.65
CA GLU A 81 -1.54 8.44 9.90
C GLU A 81 -0.36 7.82 9.14
N HIS A 82 0.30 8.60 8.29
CA HIS A 82 1.48 8.20 7.52
C HIS A 82 1.42 6.74 7.00
N LEU A 83 2.27 5.84 7.51
CA LEU A 83 2.30 4.42 7.16
C LEU A 83 1.78 3.52 8.29
N ASP A 84 1.19 4.07 9.35
CA ASP A 84 0.93 3.36 10.61
C ASP A 84 0.09 2.11 10.39
N GLY A 85 -1.06 2.23 9.71
CA GLY A 85 -1.92 1.08 9.41
C GLY A 85 -1.25 0.00 8.56
N LEU A 86 -0.34 0.39 7.66
CA LEU A 86 0.45 -0.55 6.86
C LEU A 86 1.49 -1.27 7.71
N LEU A 87 2.23 -0.54 8.55
CA LEU A 87 3.30 -1.08 9.39
C LEU A 87 2.76 -1.96 10.52
N ASP A 88 1.68 -1.56 11.18
CA ASP A 88 1.02 -2.35 12.22
C ASP A 88 0.50 -3.68 11.65
N THR A 89 -0.05 -3.65 10.43
CA THR A 89 -0.51 -4.87 9.75
C THR A 89 0.65 -5.77 9.34
N LEU A 90 1.75 -5.20 8.85
CA LEU A 90 2.96 -5.95 8.53
C LEU A 90 3.55 -6.59 9.79
N GLN A 91 3.62 -5.86 10.90
CA GLN A 91 4.07 -6.39 12.18
C GLN A 91 3.19 -7.57 12.63
N ALA A 92 1.86 -7.41 12.66
CA ALA A 92 0.94 -8.48 13.04
C ALA A 92 1.08 -9.72 12.15
N TYR A 93 1.32 -9.52 10.84
CA TYR A 93 1.60 -10.59 9.89
C TYR A 93 2.89 -11.36 10.24
N GLU A 94 3.99 -10.63 10.47
CA GLU A 94 5.29 -11.23 10.83
C GLU A 94 5.22 -11.98 12.17
N GLU A 95 4.54 -11.42 13.18
CA GLU A 95 4.29 -12.06 14.47
C GLU A 95 3.48 -13.36 14.33
N THR A 96 2.47 -13.36 13.46
CA THR A 96 1.67 -14.55 13.15
C THR A 96 2.51 -15.65 12.51
N LEU A 97 3.49 -15.29 11.66
CA LEU A 97 4.44 -16.25 11.08
C LEU A 97 5.41 -16.77 12.15
N LEU A 98 5.92 -15.92 13.03
CA LEU A 98 6.82 -16.30 14.12
C LEU A 98 6.18 -17.30 15.09
N GLY A 99 4.92 -17.07 15.48
CA GLY A 99 4.18 -17.97 16.35
C GLY A 99 3.98 -19.38 15.76
N LYS A 100 3.93 -19.50 14.42
CA LYS A 100 3.84 -20.80 13.74
C LYS A 100 5.18 -21.57 13.74
N VAL A 101 6.31 -20.85 13.75
CA VAL A 101 7.65 -21.46 13.73
C VAL A 101 8.08 -21.89 15.13
N GLY A 102 7.75 -21.13 16.18
CA GLY A 102 8.14 -21.42 17.56
C GLY A 102 7.43 -22.59 18.25
N GLY A 103 6.51 -23.29 17.58
CA GLY A 103 5.71 -24.39 18.12
C GLY A 103 6.05 -25.79 17.59
N GLY A 104 7.10 -25.94 16.76
CA GLY A 104 7.57 -27.22 16.22
C GLY A 104 8.91 -27.65 16.86
N GLU A 105 9.06 -28.95 17.10
CA GLU A 105 10.24 -29.57 17.75
C GLU A 105 11.51 -29.60 16.88
N ASP A 106 11.50 -29.02 15.68
CA ASP A 106 12.67 -28.92 14.82
C ASP A 106 13.19 -27.49 14.81
N GLU A 107 14.49 -27.32 15.08
CA GLU A 107 15.30 -26.10 14.96
C GLU A 107 15.36 -25.62 13.48
N VAL A 108 14.21 -25.37 12.86
CA VAL A 108 14.14 -24.62 11.61
C VAL A 108 14.51 -23.19 11.97
N GLU A 109 15.67 -22.75 11.48
CA GLU A 109 16.21 -21.41 11.68
C GLU A 109 15.09 -20.36 11.74
N VAL A 110 14.99 -19.64 12.86
CA VAL A 110 14.16 -18.43 13.06
C VAL A 110 14.55 -17.30 12.07
N ALA A 111 15.39 -17.61 11.09
CA ALA A 111 15.76 -16.75 10.01
C ALA A 111 14.58 -16.58 9.06
N ASN A 112 14.01 -15.37 9.12
CA ASN A 112 13.36 -14.69 8.00
C ASN A 112 11.82 -14.78 7.93
N VAL A 113 11.13 -14.65 9.07
CA VAL A 113 9.69 -14.33 9.12
C VAL A 113 9.36 -12.92 8.59
N ARG A 114 10.38 -12.09 8.35
CA ARG A 114 10.21 -10.72 7.84
C ARG A 114 9.75 -10.68 6.39
N VAL A 115 8.95 -9.68 6.09
CA VAL A 115 8.51 -9.41 4.71
C VAL A 115 9.71 -9.01 3.86
N THR A 116 9.84 -9.67 2.70
CA THR A 116 10.91 -9.39 1.73
C THR A 116 10.42 -8.34 0.73
N ALA A 117 10.79 -7.08 0.98
CA ALA A 117 10.49 -5.95 0.11
C ALA A 117 11.63 -4.94 0.11
N ASP A 118 11.90 -4.33 -1.05
CA ASP A 118 12.86 -3.23 -1.18
C ASP A 118 12.24 -1.87 -0.79
N VAL A 119 10.93 -1.72 -1.01
CA VAL A 119 10.17 -0.49 -0.75
C VAL A 119 8.82 -0.85 -0.13
N ILE A 120 8.44 -0.12 0.91
CA ILE A 120 7.14 -0.20 1.58
C ILE A 120 6.50 1.18 1.49
N THR A 121 5.34 1.28 0.86
CA THR A 121 4.60 2.55 0.70
C THR A 121 3.13 2.29 0.34
N TRP A 122 2.29 3.32 0.39
CA TRP A 122 0.92 3.26 -0.09
C TRP A 122 0.86 3.25 -1.62
N ARG A 123 -0.16 2.58 -2.16
CA ARG A 123 -0.49 2.63 -3.59
C ARG A 123 -0.62 4.07 -4.11
N GLY A 124 -1.20 4.97 -3.32
CA GLY A 124 -1.36 6.38 -3.69
C GLY A 124 -0.04 7.09 -4.02
N MET A 125 1.03 6.81 -3.25
CA MET A 125 2.37 7.37 -3.49
C MET A 125 2.97 6.84 -4.79
N MET A 126 2.82 5.54 -5.07
CA MET A 126 3.26 5.00 -6.35
C MET A 126 2.49 5.56 -7.54
N THR A 127 1.19 5.81 -7.40
CA THR A 127 0.41 6.49 -8.43
C THR A 127 0.97 7.88 -8.72
N LYS A 128 1.30 8.66 -7.69
CA LYS A 128 1.90 10.00 -7.87
C LYS A 128 3.21 9.93 -8.66
N ILE A 129 4.09 8.98 -8.34
CA ILE A 129 5.34 8.75 -9.11
C ILE A 129 5.05 8.35 -10.56
N LEU A 130 4.01 7.55 -10.82
CA LEU A 130 3.65 7.12 -12.17
C LEU A 130 3.03 8.24 -13.01
N THR A 131 2.28 9.15 -12.38
CA THR A 131 1.57 10.22 -13.09
C THR A 131 2.32 11.55 -13.14
N VAL A 132 3.37 11.72 -12.34
CA VAL A 132 4.12 12.99 -12.20
C VAL A 132 4.56 13.59 -13.54
N ALA A 133 4.89 12.76 -14.53
CA ALA A 133 5.36 13.24 -15.82
C ALA A 133 4.23 13.83 -16.71
N PHE A 134 2.98 13.73 -16.26
CA PHE A 134 1.78 14.23 -16.95
C PHE A 134 0.89 15.10 -16.04
N ASP A 135 1.29 15.33 -14.79
CA ASP A 135 0.51 16.07 -13.78
C ASP A 135 1.21 17.40 -13.46
N ASP A 136 0.98 18.40 -14.32
CA ASP A 136 1.61 19.73 -14.22
C ASP A 136 1.02 20.61 -13.11
N PHE A 137 -0.03 20.16 -12.42
CA PHE A 137 -0.81 20.96 -11.47
C PHE A 137 -0.68 20.50 -10.03
N SER A 138 -0.17 19.29 -9.80
CA SER A 138 -0.13 18.69 -8.47
C SER A 138 1.30 18.44 -8.00
N ASP A 139 1.73 19.19 -7.00
CA ASP A 139 2.95 18.89 -6.25
C ASP A 139 2.71 17.77 -5.25
N PHE A 140 3.77 17.02 -4.91
CA PHE A 140 3.76 16.10 -3.78
C PHE A 140 5.15 16.00 -3.13
N GLU A 141 5.16 15.73 -1.83
CA GLU A 141 6.37 15.43 -1.06
C GLU A 141 6.26 14.01 -0.52
N MET A 142 7.41 13.32 -0.42
CA MET A 142 7.46 11.96 0.11
C MET A 142 8.69 11.80 1.00
N ASN A 143 8.45 11.51 2.27
CA ASN A 143 9.50 11.13 3.21
C ASN A 143 9.98 9.71 2.90
N ALA A 144 11.29 9.51 2.92
CA ALA A 144 11.92 8.20 2.72
C ALA A 144 12.88 7.90 3.87
N THR A 145 12.76 6.71 4.45
CA THR A 145 13.69 6.20 5.45
C THR A 145 14.20 4.83 5.04
N CYS A 146 15.49 4.57 5.25
CA CYS A 146 16.08 3.27 5.03
C CYS A 146 16.24 2.57 6.39
N PHE A 147 15.44 1.52 6.61
CA PHE A 147 15.36 0.82 7.89
C PHE A 147 15.83 -0.64 7.72
N GLN A 148 16.39 -1.22 8.78
CA GLN A 148 16.91 -2.60 8.79
C GLN A 148 17.96 -2.89 7.70
N VAL A 149 18.87 -1.95 7.47
CA VAL A 149 20.02 -2.14 6.56
C VAL A 149 20.84 -3.33 7.05
N ARG A 150 20.69 -4.49 6.40
CA ARG A 150 21.59 -5.62 6.65
C ARG A 150 22.98 -5.15 6.27
N HIS A 151 23.91 -5.18 7.22
CA HIS A 151 25.30 -4.95 6.91
C HIS A 151 25.71 -6.03 5.91
N ASN A 152 25.98 -5.63 4.66
CA ASN A 152 26.55 -6.52 3.66
C ASN A 152 28.07 -6.58 3.91
N PRO A 153 28.62 -7.66 4.47
CA PRO A 153 30.07 -7.77 4.70
C PRO A 153 30.87 -7.83 3.38
N TYR A 154 30.20 -7.96 2.24
CA TYR A 154 30.80 -8.00 0.90
C TYR A 154 30.56 -6.73 0.08
N ALA A 155 29.99 -5.67 0.66
CA ALA A 155 29.94 -4.37 0.01
C ALA A 155 31.38 -3.82 -0.09
N THR A 156 32.03 -4.04 -1.24
CA THR A 156 33.34 -3.49 -1.57
C THR A 156 33.30 -1.98 -1.36
N THR A 157 34.15 -1.50 -0.45
CA THR A 157 34.41 -0.08 -0.27
C THR A 157 34.82 0.52 -1.63
N PRO A 158 34.25 1.67 -2.03
CA PRO A 158 34.71 2.35 -3.22
C PRO A 158 36.19 2.70 -3.02
N LYS A 159 37.04 2.27 -3.95
CA LYS A 159 38.46 2.61 -3.94
C LYS A 159 38.59 4.14 -3.94
N PRO A 160 39.40 4.74 -3.05
CA PRO A 160 39.75 6.13 -3.17
C PRO A 160 40.49 6.32 -4.50
N GLY A 161 40.00 7.26 -5.31
CA GLY A 161 40.69 7.78 -6.49
C GLY A 161 41.84 8.70 -6.11
#